data_AF-F8NHE8-F1
#
_entry.id   AF-F8NHE8-F1
#
_cell.length_a   1.000
_cell.length_b   1.000
_cell.length_c   1.000
_cell.angle_alpha   90.00
_cell.angle_beta   90.00
_cell.angle_gamma   90.00
#
_symmetry.space_group_name_H-M   'P 1'
#
loop_
_entity.id
_entity.type
_entity.pdbx_description
1 polymer ?
#
loop_
_entity_poly.entity_id
_entity_poly.type
_entity_poly.pdbx_seq_one_letter_code
_entity_poly.pdbx_strand_id
1 'polypeptide(L)'
;GTVHPTNALLDLGANSIFIDQVWAEQIRLPLVKLDVSILIYNIDSTLNTGGCITHKCSFVVEYQGHRERVTAKATQLGKINLILGWTWLSKHN
;
A
#
# COMPACT_ATOMS: atom_id res chain seq x y z
N GLY A 1 -14.11 -14.23 -2.82
CA GLY A 1 -13.24 -13.58 -1.82
C GLY A 1 -14.03 -12.48 -1.15
N THR A 2 -13.69 -12.14 0.10
CA THR A 2 -14.34 -11.04 0.83
C THR A 2 -13.92 -9.69 0.24
N VAL A 3 -14.87 -8.79 0.04
CA VAL A 3 -14.63 -7.43 -0.46
C VAL A 3 -14.67 -6.47 0.72
N HIS A 4 -13.66 -5.61 0.82
CA HIS A 4 -13.54 -4.60 1.88
C HIS A 4 -13.52 -3.20 1.24
N PRO A 5 -14.59 -2.41 1.36
CA PRO A 5 -14.62 -1.05 0.82
C PRO A 5 -13.68 -0.15 1.63
N THR A 6 -12.93 0.71 0.94
CA THR A 6 -12.09 1.72 1.59
C THR A 6 -11.90 2.92 0.67
N ASN A 7 -11.63 4.08 1.25
CA ASN A 7 -11.06 5.21 0.51
C ASN A 7 -9.59 4.94 0.25
N ALA A 8 -9.13 5.26 -0.95
CA ALA A 8 -7.73 5.23 -1.33
C ALA A 8 -7.27 6.65 -1.69
N LEU A 9 -6.06 7.02 -1.28
CA LEU A 9 -5.42 8.24 -1.77
C LEU A 9 -4.72 7.91 -3.09
N LEU A 10 -4.96 8.76 -4.09
CA LEU A 10 -4.26 8.71 -5.36
C LEU A 10 -3.05 9.64 -5.29
N ASP A 11 -1.84 9.08 -5.36
CA ASP A 11 -0.60 9.85 -5.21
C ASP A 11 0.33 9.63 -6.41
N LEU A 12 0.38 10.64 -7.29
CA LEU A 12 1.25 10.68 -8.46
C LEU A 12 2.74 10.76 -8.10
N GLY A 13 3.08 11.21 -6.89
CA GLY A 13 4.46 11.27 -6.39
C GLY A 13 4.96 9.92 -5.88
N ALA A 14 4.09 8.94 -5.68
CA ALA A 14 4.44 7.63 -5.17
C ALA A 14 4.73 6.64 -6.32
N ASN A 15 5.94 6.08 -6.39
CA ASN A 15 6.29 5.06 -7.39
C ASN A 15 5.74 3.65 -7.04
N SER A 16 5.06 3.47 -5.91
CA SER A 16 4.61 2.17 -5.41
C SER A 16 3.23 2.28 -4.78
N ILE A 17 2.59 1.13 -4.57
CA ILE A 17 1.34 1.02 -3.82
C ILE A 17 1.69 0.76 -2.36
N PHE A 18 1.02 1.46 -1.45
CA PHE A 18 1.19 1.29 -0.01
C PHE A 18 -0.14 0.97 0.66
N ILE A 19 -0.11 0.12 1.66
CA ILE A 19 -1.28 -0.24 2.47
C ILE A 19 -0.96 0.02 3.95
N ASP A 20 -1.97 0.43 4.70
CA ASP A 20 -1.85 0.49 6.14
C ASP A 20 -1.78 -0.94 6.71
N GLN A 21 -0.72 -1.23 7.47
CA GLN A 21 -0.49 -2.56 8.00
C GLN A 21 -1.58 -2.96 9.01
N VAL A 22 -2.01 -2.04 9.86
CA VAL A 22 -3.04 -2.33 10.89
C VAL A 22 -4.35 -2.66 10.20
N TRP A 23 -4.73 -1.90 9.18
CA TRP A 23 -5.90 -2.20 8.38
C TRP A 23 -5.78 -3.54 7.65
N ALA A 24 -4.63 -3.84 7.03
CA ALA A 24 -4.38 -5.10 6.35
C ALA A 24 -4.57 -6.31 7.30
N GLU A 25 -4.09 -6.20 8.54
CA GLU A 25 -4.28 -7.21 9.58
C GLU A 25 -5.75 -7.35 9.99
N GLN A 26 -6.47 -6.24 10.16
CA GLN A 26 -7.91 -6.24 10.49
C GLN A 26 -8.76 -6.97 9.45
N ILE A 27 -8.47 -6.76 8.16
CA ILE A 27 -9.16 -7.43 7.06
C ILE A 27 -8.54 -8.79 6.70
N ARG A 28 -7.54 -9.24 7.47
CA ARG A 28 -6.88 -10.54 7.35
C ARG A 28 -6.20 -10.78 6.01
N LEU A 29 -5.60 -9.73 5.43
CA LEU A 29 -4.73 -9.89 4.28
C LEU A 29 -3.43 -10.61 4.67
N PRO A 30 -2.92 -11.51 3.83
CA PRO A 30 -1.65 -12.17 4.10
C PRO A 30 -0.51 -11.14 4.01
N LEU A 31 0.16 -10.90 5.13
CA LEU A 31 1.41 -10.14 5.18
C LEU A 31 2.58 -11.10 4.96
N VAL A 32 3.35 -10.84 3.92
CA VAL A 32 4.55 -11.60 3.56
C VAL A 32 5.76 -10.74 3.87
N LYS A 33 6.68 -11.27 4.67
CA LYS A 33 7.93 -10.58 5.01
C LYS A 33 8.77 -10.37 3.75
N LEU A 34 9.41 -9.21 3.65
CA LEU A 34 10.37 -8.90 2.61
C LEU A 34 11.73 -9.54 2.94
N ASP A 35 12.43 -10.01 1.90
CA ASP A 35 13.79 -10.53 2.05
C ASP A 35 14.76 -9.42 2.51
N VAL A 36 14.51 -8.18 2.09
CA VAL A 36 15.26 -6.98 2.48
C VAL A 36 14.27 -5.90 2.92
N SER A 37 14.45 -5.38 4.12
CA SER A 37 13.63 -4.26 4.63
C SER A 37 13.91 -2.99 3.82
N ILE A 38 12.86 -2.25 3.47
CA ILE A 38 12.98 -0.99 2.73
C ILE A 38 12.99 0.16 3.73
N LEU A 39 14.09 0.91 3.78
CA LEU A 39 14.15 2.16 4.54
C LEU A 39 13.42 3.25 3.76
N ILE A 40 12.41 3.86 4.38
CA ILE A 40 11.79 5.08 3.86
C ILE A 40 12.36 6.26 4.65
N TYR A 41 12.94 7.19 3.92
CA TYR A 41 13.30 8.50 4.42
C TYR A 41 12.17 9.48 4.08
N ASN A 42 11.78 10.28 5.07
CA ASN A 42 11.01 11.49 4.84
C ASN A 42 11.86 12.49 4.03
N ILE A 43 11.21 13.51 3.45
CA ILE A 43 11.86 14.56 2.65
C ILE A 43 12.94 15.32 3.45
N ASP A 44 12.79 15.39 4.77
CA ASP A 44 13.76 16.00 5.69
C ASP A 44 14.90 15.05 6.11
N SER A 45 15.07 13.91 5.42
CA SER A 45 16.07 12.87 5.71
C SER A 45 15.91 12.19 7.07
N THR A 46 14.81 12.44 7.79
CA THR A 46 14.45 11.63 8.96
C THR A 46 13.87 10.30 8.50
N LEU A 47 14.05 9.25 9.29
CA LEU A 47 13.31 8.01 9.06
C LEU A 47 11.82 8.31 9.23
N ASN A 48 10.99 7.79 8.33
CA ASN A 48 9.55 7.77 8.56
C ASN A 48 9.29 7.23 9.98
N THR A 49 8.47 7.92 10.78
CA THR A 49 8.10 7.53 12.15
C THR A 49 7.58 6.09 12.23
N GLY A 50 7.06 5.54 11.13
CA GLY A 50 6.63 4.15 10.99
C GLY A 50 7.75 3.11 10.79
N GLY A 51 9.02 3.52 10.71
CA GLY A 51 10.18 2.63 10.58
C GLY A 51 10.41 2.09 9.15
N CYS A 52 11.13 0.96 9.07
CA CYS A 52 11.37 0.27 7.81
C CYS A 52 10.16 -0.57 7.37
N ILE A 53 9.86 -0.59 6.07
CA ILE A 53 8.88 -1.51 5.53
C ILE A 53 9.49 -2.91 5.56
N THR A 54 8.83 -3.80 6.29
CA THR A 54 9.27 -5.19 6.46
C THR A 54 8.34 -6.19 5.78
N HIS A 55 7.14 -5.77 5.39
CA HIS A 55 6.12 -6.65 4.84
C HIS A 55 5.50 -6.08 3.56
N LYS A 56 4.98 -6.98 2.73
CA LYS A 56 4.13 -6.70 1.57
C LYS A 56 2.87 -7.55 1.64
N CYS A 57 1.82 -7.13 0.97
CA CYS A 57 0.66 -7.97 0.73
C CYS A 57 0.17 -7.84 -0.71
N SER A 58 -0.39 -8.92 -1.25
CA SER A 58 -0.99 -8.93 -2.57
C SER A 58 -2.50 -9.13 -2.47
N PHE A 59 -3.26 -8.29 -3.15
CA PHE A 59 -4.72 -8.29 -3.15
C PHE A 59 -5.26 -7.81 -4.49
N VAL A 60 -6.57 -7.93 -4.69
CA VAL A 60 -7.24 -7.41 -5.89
C VAL A 60 -7.86 -6.06 -5.54
N VAL A 61 -7.52 -5.04 -6.32
CA VAL A 61 -8.22 -3.75 -6.31
C VAL A 61 -9.32 -3.81 -7.36
N GLU A 62 -10.51 -3.38 -6.97
CA GLU A 62 -11.66 -3.23 -7.86
C GLU A 62 -12.12 -1.78 -7.86
N TYR A 63 -12.14 -1.15 -9.04
CA TYR A 63 -12.55 0.24 -9.21
C TYR A 63 -13.22 0.42 -10.58
N GLN A 64 -14.44 0.96 -10.61
CA GLN A 64 -15.22 1.20 -11.84
C GLN A 64 -15.28 0.01 -12.82
N GLY A 65 -15.40 -1.22 -12.29
CA GLY A 65 -15.44 -2.45 -13.10
C GLY A 65 -14.07 -2.99 -13.51
N HIS A 66 -12.99 -2.26 -13.26
CA HIS A 66 -11.62 -2.73 -13.43
C HIS A 66 -11.18 -3.51 -12.20
N ARG A 67 -10.57 -4.69 -12.43
CA ARG A 67 -10.02 -5.55 -11.37
C ARG A 67 -8.56 -5.86 -11.67
N GLU A 68 -7.67 -5.50 -10.77
CA GLU A 68 -6.24 -5.77 -10.92
C GLU A 68 -5.67 -6.39 -9.64
N ARG A 69 -4.84 -7.43 -9.78
CA ARG A 69 -4.03 -7.90 -8.67
C ARG A 69 -2.82 -6.98 -8.50
N VAL A 70 -2.72 -6.37 -7.32
CA VAL A 70 -1.64 -5.48 -6.94
C VAL A 70 -0.81 -6.09 -5.81
N THR A 71 0.41 -5.60 -5.65
CA THR A 71 1.24 -5.87 -4.48
C THR A 71 1.57 -4.54 -3.82
N ALA A 72 1.15 -4.38 -2.58
CA ALA A 72 1.40 -3.18 -1.78
C ALA A 72 2.47 -3.43 -0.74
N LYS A 73 3.24 -2.40 -0.43
CA LYS A 73 4.14 -2.37 0.72
C LYS A 73 3.34 -2.01 1.97
N ALA A 74 3.46 -2.80 3.03
CA ALA A 74 2.75 -2.55 4.28
C ALA A 74 3.54 -1.58 5.15
N THR A 75 2.89 -0.49 5.56
CA THR A 75 3.49 0.56 6.40
C THR A 75 2.42 1.17 7.31
N GLN A 76 2.80 2.10 8.18
CA GLN A 76 1.85 2.83 9.03
C GLN A 76 1.42 4.10 8.31
N LEU A 77 0.24 4.09 7.71
CA LEU A 77 -0.33 5.24 6.98
C LEU A 77 -1.27 6.07 7.85
N GLY A 78 -1.68 5.53 9.00
CA GLY A 78 -2.51 6.23 9.97
C GLY A 78 -3.97 6.32 9.53
N LYS A 79 -4.38 7.47 8.98
CA LYS A 79 -5.80 7.71 8.61
C LYS A 79 -6.17 7.19 7.22
N ILE A 80 -5.19 6.82 6.41
CA ILE A 80 -5.36 6.38 5.02
C ILE A 80 -5.09 4.89 4.97
N ASN A 81 -6.00 4.10 4.41
CA ASN A 81 -5.82 2.65 4.35
C ASN A 81 -5.00 2.19 3.14
N LEU A 82 -5.07 2.92 2.01
CA LEU A 82 -4.47 2.54 0.74
C LEU A 82 -3.99 3.78 0.00
N ILE A 83 -2.74 3.76 -0.48
CA ILE A 83 -2.19 4.74 -1.41
C ILE A 83 -1.92 4.03 -2.73
N LEU A 84 -2.55 4.51 -3.81
CA LEU A 84 -2.32 4.04 -5.17
C LEU A 84 -1.32 4.99 -5.85
N GLY A 85 -0.11 4.48 -6.10
CA GLY A 85 0.95 5.23 -6.76
C GLY A 85 0.85 5.28 -8.29
N TRP A 86 1.79 5.99 -8.91
CA TRP A 86 1.96 6.14 -10.36
C TRP A 86 1.92 4.81 -11.13
N THR A 87 2.52 3.74 -10.58
CA THR A 87 2.55 2.41 -11.24
C THR A 87 1.17 1.78 -11.44
N TRP A 88 0.20 2.15 -10.61
CA TRP A 88 -1.19 1.78 -10.82
C TRP A 88 -1.84 2.72 -11.85
N LEU A 89 -1.65 4.03 -11.70
CA LEU A 89 -2.24 5.02 -12.59
C LEU A 89 -1.83 4.92 -14.06
N SER A 90 -0.56 4.65 -14.36
CA SER A 90 -0.11 4.51 -15.76
C SER A 90 -0.79 3.38 -16.52
N LYS A 91 -1.46 2.45 -15.84
CA LYS A 91 -2.20 1.34 -16.46
C LYS A 91 -3.69 1.61 -16.64
N HIS A 92 -4.24 2.60 -15.93
CA HIS A 92 -5.69 2.83 -15.83
C HIS A 92 -6.11 4.25 -16.21
N ASN A 93 -5.20 5.05 -16.75
CA ASN A 93 -5.51 6.27 -17.50
C ASN A 93 -5.54 5.99 -19.01
#